data_AF-A0A7G5JZK8-F1
#
_entry.id   AF-A0A7G5JZK8-F1
#
_cell.length_a   1.000
_cell.length_b   1.000
_cell.length_c   1.000
_cell.angle_alpha   90.00
_cell.angle_beta   90.00
_cell.angle_gamma   90.00
#
_symmetry.space_group_name_H-M   'P 1'
#
loop_
_entity.id
_entity.type
_entity.pdbx_description
1 polymer ?
#
loop_
_entity_poly.entity_id
_entity_poly.type
_entity_poly.pdbx_seq_one_letter_code
_entity_poly.pdbx_strand_id
1 'polypeptide(L)'
;MKTSAPAGDAGRTFTGELRFYWRHFHVVHFILVAVSPSLIVFGIQQVTLNWKTALWSVICYFIYSVAITAGYHRLWCHRSYRASPPLRYVLAALGAGQFQWSIIWWTRHHRAHHRYLDTDNDPYNARRGLFYSHVGWLIGYNPEMWGSVDISDVVNDQVAVWQRQYYPILAVVIGLLLPSAVAQIGWNDWQGGFVYAGLTRAYLYGQTTMLVNSLAHWRGGQSFSTTNSARDNLFVALLTSGEGYHNFHHRFPSDYRNGVHWYSFDPSKWLIWSCARLGLASGLTRSPDREIERAILDVQRQQSADSNAGALKRRPSSSVGHHPFPTMDLTEYERQTRTGRCLIIIAGYVCDVTDFIHRHPGGQWFLQEAIGGDASVAFDSVGHSEEAQEMVRSMQIASVHG
;
A
#
# COMPACT_ATOMS: atom_id res chain seq x y z
N MET A 1 20.59 7.41 -4.96
CA MET A 1 19.33 7.09 -4.26
C MET A 1 18.96 5.65 -4.63
N LYS A 2 19.38 4.66 -3.82
CA LYS A 2 19.04 3.25 -4.08
C LYS A 2 17.61 3.04 -3.57
N THR A 3 16.67 2.89 -4.49
CA THR A 3 15.33 2.40 -4.18
C THR A 3 15.45 0.93 -3.80
N SER A 4 15.40 0.60 -2.51
CA SER A 4 15.15 -0.77 -2.07
C SER A 4 13.71 -1.10 -2.45
N ALA A 5 13.53 -1.97 -3.44
CA ALA A 5 12.26 -2.66 -3.62
C ALA A 5 11.92 -3.38 -2.29
N PRO A 6 10.66 -3.40 -1.85
CA PRO A 6 10.29 -4.11 -0.64
C PRO A 6 10.70 -5.58 -0.77
N ALA A 7 11.36 -6.10 0.26
CA ALA A 7 11.60 -7.52 0.43
C ALA A 7 10.25 -8.25 0.41
N GLY A 8 10.00 -9.00 -0.67
CA GLY A 8 8.69 -9.58 -0.94
C GLY A 8 8.73 -10.52 -2.14
N ASP A 9 9.66 -11.48 -2.10
CA ASP A 9 9.58 -12.71 -2.90
C ASP A 9 9.89 -13.96 -2.04
N ALA A 10 10.04 -13.75 -0.72
CA ALA A 10 10.41 -14.78 0.23
C ALA A 10 9.19 -15.64 0.58
N GLY A 11 8.82 -16.58 -0.30
CA GLY A 11 7.93 -17.67 0.11
C GLY A 11 7.26 -18.48 -1.00
N ARG A 12 7.17 -17.97 -2.24
CA ARG A 12 6.46 -18.68 -3.31
C ARG A 12 7.37 -18.96 -4.49
N THR A 13 7.58 -20.24 -4.78
CA THR A 13 8.33 -20.65 -5.97
C THR A 13 7.54 -20.26 -7.22
N PHE A 14 8.23 -19.97 -8.32
CA PHE A 14 7.60 -19.76 -9.64
C PHE A 14 6.65 -20.91 -10.02
N THR A 15 7.03 -22.14 -9.70
CA THR A 15 6.20 -23.34 -9.89
C THR A 15 4.93 -23.33 -9.04
N GLY A 16 5.00 -22.79 -7.81
CA GLY A 16 3.86 -22.60 -6.93
C GLY A 16 2.88 -21.57 -7.46
N GLU A 17 3.38 -20.43 -7.96
CA GLU A 17 2.54 -19.40 -8.59
C GLU A 17 1.87 -19.90 -9.87
N LEU A 18 2.59 -20.61 -10.75
CA LEU A 18 1.97 -21.25 -11.93
C LEU A 18 0.84 -22.21 -11.54
N ARG A 19 1.06 -23.03 -10.50
CA ARG A 19 0.04 -23.95 -10.00
C ARG A 19 -1.17 -23.21 -9.42
N PHE A 20 -0.94 -22.07 -8.75
CA PHE A 20 -2.02 -21.20 -8.27
C PHE A 20 -2.89 -20.69 -9.42
N TYR A 21 -2.28 -20.11 -10.46
CA TYR A 21 -3.03 -19.64 -11.63
C TYR A 21 -3.74 -20.78 -12.36
N TRP A 22 -3.11 -21.94 -12.50
CA TRP A 22 -3.75 -23.11 -13.12
C TRP A 22 -5.03 -23.54 -12.39
N ARG A 23 -5.00 -23.55 -11.06
CA ARG A 23 -6.15 -23.97 -10.23
C ARG A 23 -7.25 -22.92 -10.11
N HIS A 24 -6.87 -21.64 -10.15
CA HIS A 24 -7.77 -20.53 -9.86
C HIS A 24 -7.99 -19.62 -11.07
N PHE A 25 -7.77 -20.12 -12.28
CA PHE A 25 -7.91 -19.35 -13.50
C PHE A 25 -9.36 -18.91 -13.70
N HIS A 26 -9.59 -17.60 -13.79
CA HIS A 26 -10.93 -17.03 -13.96
C HIS A 26 -11.11 -16.46 -15.36
N VAL A 27 -11.77 -17.25 -16.22
CA VAL A 27 -11.93 -16.95 -17.65
C VAL A 27 -12.59 -15.60 -17.93
N VAL A 28 -13.60 -15.20 -17.15
CA VAL A 28 -14.33 -13.95 -17.37
C VAL A 28 -13.43 -12.75 -17.10
N HIS A 29 -12.66 -12.76 -16.01
CA HIS A 29 -11.73 -11.68 -15.70
C HIS A 29 -10.58 -11.65 -16.71
N PHE A 30 -10.07 -12.81 -17.10
CA PHE A 30 -9.04 -12.90 -18.12
C PHE A 30 -9.52 -12.27 -19.44
N ILE A 31 -10.73 -12.58 -19.90
CA ILE A 31 -11.30 -11.95 -21.12
C ILE A 31 -11.41 -10.43 -20.95
N LEU A 32 -11.94 -9.96 -19.82
CA LEU A 32 -12.12 -8.52 -19.56
C LEU A 32 -10.80 -7.74 -19.48
N VAL A 33 -9.70 -8.37 -19.09
CA VAL A 33 -8.41 -7.68 -19.00
C VAL A 33 -7.53 -7.92 -20.24
N ALA A 34 -7.50 -9.14 -20.78
CA ALA A 34 -6.60 -9.51 -21.88
C ALA A 34 -7.21 -9.32 -23.27
N VAL A 35 -8.52 -9.53 -23.45
CA VAL A 35 -9.18 -9.45 -24.77
C VAL A 35 -9.71 -8.05 -25.05
N SER A 36 -10.18 -7.34 -24.03
CA SER A 36 -10.68 -5.96 -24.17
C SER A 36 -9.71 -4.98 -24.85
N PRO A 37 -8.38 -5.02 -24.60
CA PRO A 37 -7.40 -4.22 -25.34
C PRO A 37 -7.44 -4.45 -26.84
N SER A 38 -7.55 -5.71 -27.28
CA SER A 38 -7.58 -6.04 -28.71
C SER A 38 -8.83 -5.49 -29.38
N LEU A 39 -9.99 -5.56 -28.71
CA LEU A 39 -11.22 -4.95 -29.19
C LEU A 39 -11.14 -3.42 -29.26
N ILE A 40 -10.47 -2.80 -28.29
CA ILE A 40 -10.24 -1.35 -28.27
C ILE A 40 -9.31 -0.94 -29.41
N VAL A 41 -8.19 -1.64 -29.61
CA VAL A 41 -7.25 -1.38 -30.71
C VAL A 41 -7.95 -1.50 -32.06
N PHE A 42 -8.76 -2.55 -32.24
CA PHE A 42 -9.58 -2.71 -33.43
C PHE A 42 -10.55 -1.53 -33.61
N GLY A 43 -11.26 -1.12 -32.56
CA GLY A 43 -12.16 0.03 -32.60
C GLY A 43 -11.46 1.34 -32.97
N ILE A 44 -10.27 1.61 -32.40
CA ILE A 44 -9.45 2.79 -32.68
C ILE A 44 -8.96 2.82 -34.14
N GLN A 45 -8.72 1.65 -34.76
CA GLN A 45 -8.34 1.57 -36.17
C GLN A 45 -9.50 1.89 -37.13
N GLN A 46 -10.75 1.63 -36.71
CA GLN A 46 -11.94 1.83 -37.54
C GLN A 46 -12.59 3.21 -37.36
N VAL A 47 -12.40 3.83 -36.20
CA VAL A 47 -13.06 5.09 -35.85
C VAL A 47 -12.04 6.21 -35.72
N THR A 48 -12.20 7.27 -36.51
CA THR A 48 -11.29 8.44 -36.43
C THR A 48 -11.57 9.27 -35.20
N LEU A 49 -10.53 9.66 -34.46
CA LEU A 49 -10.67 10.51 -33.28
C LEU A 49 -11.00 11.96 -33.65
N ASN A 50 -12.22 12.40 -33.35
CA ASN A 50 -12.59 13.81 -33.34
C ASN A 50 -12.01 14.51 -32.10
N TRP A 51 -11.47 15.72 -32.23
CA TRP A 51 -10.90 16.47 -31.10
C TRP A 51 -11.92 16.77 -29.99
N LYS A 52 -13.20 17.01 -30.34
CA LYS A 52 -14.28 17.21 -29.37
C LYS A 52 -14.54 15.92 -28.57
N THR A 53 -14.51 14.78 -29.25
CA THR A 53 -14.59 13.45 -28.63
C THR A 53 -13.37 13.16 -27.76
N ALA A 54 -12.18 13.57 -28.17
CA ALA A 54 -10.97 13.44 -27.35
C ALA A 54 -11.12 14.21 -26.03
N LEU A 55 -11.52 15.49 -26.10
CA LEU A 55 -11.77 16.31 -24.92
C LEU A 55 -12.89 15.70 -24.05
N TRP A 56 -13.97 15.25 -24.67
CA TRP A 56 -15.07 14.58 -23.97
C TRP A 56 -14.63 13.29 -23.27
N SER A 57 -13.74 12.52 -23.88
CA SER A 57 -13.18 11.30 -23.28
C SER A 57 -12.38 11.62 -22.03
N VAL A 58 -11.60 12.71 -22.04
CA VAL A 58 -10.86 13.20 -20.86
C VAL A 58 -11.80 13.70 -19.77
N ILE A 59 -12.85 14.44 -20.12
CA ILE A 59 -13.85 14.90 -19.16
C ILE A 59 -14.56 13.69 -18.51
N CYS A 60 -15.02 12.73 -19.32
CA CYS A 60 -15.60 11.48 -18.82
C CYS A 60 -14.61 10.70 -17.95
N TYR A 61 -13.33 10.64 -18.31
CA TYR A 61 -12.33 9.98 -17.48
C TYR A 61 -12.35 10.51 -16.04
N PHE A 62 -12.33 11.82 -15.85
CA PHE A 62 -12.36 12.43 -14.51
C PHE A 62 -13.73 12.32 -13.82
N ILE A 63 -14.85 12.46 -14.54
CA ILE A 63 -16.19 12.30 -13.96
C ILE A 63 -16.37 10.90 -13.36
N TYR A 64 -16.01 9.86 -14.11
CA TYR A 64 -16.15 8.48 -13.68
C TYR A 64 -15.13 8.12 -12.61
N SER A 65 -13.91 8.68 -12.71
CA SER A 65 -12.90 8.55 -11.67
C SER A 65 -13.37 9.09 -10.32
N VAL A 66 -13.95 10.29 -10.33
CA VAL A 66 -14.50 10.90 -9.12
C VAL A 66 -15.69 10.09 -8.59
N ALA A 67 -16.49 9.45 -9.44
CA ALA A 67 -17.58 8.58 -8.99
C ALA A 67 -17.06 7.34 -8.22
N ILE A 68 -15.96 6.71 -8.67
CA ILE A 68 -15.33 5.61 -7.92
C ILE A 68 -14.74 6.13 -6.60
N THR A 69 -14.00 7.23 -6.66
CA THR A 69 -13.20 7.67 -5.50
C THR A 69 -14.02 8.41 -4.45
N ALA A 70 -14.91 9.33 -4.84
CA ALA A 70 -15.85 9.96 -3.92
C ALA A 70 -16.99 9.02 -3.51
N GLY A 71 -17.44 8.15 -4.42
CA GLY A 71 -18.50 7.17 -4.17
C GLY A 71 -17.96 5.90 -3.56
N TYR A 72 -17.65 4.91 -4.41
CA TYR A 72 -17.29 3.54 -3.99
C TYR A 72 -16.33 3.53 -2.82
N HIS A 73 -15.22 4.26 -2.96
CA HIS A 73 -14.15 4.30 -1.99
C HIS A 73 -14.53 5.09 -0.72
N ARG A 74 -14.68 6.41 -0.82
CA ARG A 74 -14.80 7.27 0.37
C ARG A 74 -16.16 7.20 1.06
N LEU A 75 -17.25 7.04 0.30
CA LEU A 75 -18.60 6.99 0.84
C LEU A 75 -18.95 5.59 1.38
N TRP A 76 -18.85 4.55 0.54
CA TRP A 76 -19.31 3.22 0.92
C TRP A 76 -18.23 2.40 1.65
N CYS A 77 -16.96 2.44 1.23
CA CYS A 77 -15.94 1.66 1.92
C CYS A 77 -15.54 2.26 3.26
N HIS A 78 -15.23 3.57 3.28
CA HIS A 78 -14.67 4.24 4.45
C HIS A 78 -15.66 5.05 5.27
N ARG A 79 -16.86 5.30 4.75
CA ARG A 79 -17.90 6.07 5.47
C ARG A 79 -17.39 7.44 5.94
N SER A 80 -16.52 8.05 5.14
CA SER A 80 -15.84 9.31 5.47
C SER A 80 -16.77 10.53 5.40
N TYR A 81 -17.96 10.37 4.83
CA TYR A 81 -19.02 11.37 4.82
C TYR A 81 -20.38 10.71 4.59
N ARG A 82 -21.46 11.49 4.75
CA ARG A 82 -22.83 11.12 4.37
C ARG A 82 -23.25 11.91 3.15
N ALA A 83 -23.95 11.28 2.23
CA ALA A 83 -24.47 11.90 1.01
C ALA A 83 -26.00 11.88 0.97
N SER A 84 -26.59 12.92 0.38
CA SER A 84 -28.02 12.97 0.05
C SER A 84 -28.40 11.85 -0.94
N PRO A 85 -29.66 11.37 -0.95
CA PRO A 85 -30.08 10.31 -1.86
C PRO A 85 -29.76 10.59 -3.34
N PRO A 86 -30.02 11.79 -3.91
CA PRO A 86 -29.69 12.06 -5.30
C PRO A 86 -28.20 11.90 -5.61
N LEU A 87 -27.32 12.43 -4.74
CA LEU A 87 -25.87 12.29 -4.89
C LEU A 87 -25.44 10.82 -4.85
N ARG A 88 -26.04 10.02 -3.97
CA ARG A 88 -25.75 8.57 -3.87
C ARG A 88 -26.11 7.83 -5.15
N TYR A 89 -27.30 8.07 -5.71
CA TYR A 89 -27.73 7.42 -6.97
C TYR A 89 -26.83 7.83 -8.15
N VAL A 90 -26.44 9.11 -8.25
CA VAL A 90 -25.54 9.59 -9.29
C VAL A 90 -24.16 8.93 -9.20
N LEU A 91 -23.55 8.92 -8.00
CA LEU A 91 -22.25 8.28 -7.79
C LEU A 91 -22.32 6.77 -8.04
N ALA A 92 -23.40 6.10 -7.64
CA ALA A 92 -23.61 4.67 -7.86
C ALA A 92 -23.75 4.32 -9.35
N ALA A 93 -24.53 5.12 -10.10
CA ALA A 93 -24.75 4.91 -11.53
C ALA A 93 -23.48 5.15 -12.36
N LEU A 94 -22.78 6.26 -12.10
CA LEU A 94 -21.51 6.58 -12.77
C LEU A 94 -20.42 5.55 -12.40
N GLY A 95 -20.34 5.13 -11.13
CA GLY A 95 -19.42 4.09 -10.70
C GLY A 95 -19.69 2.74 -11.36
N ALA A 96 -20.96 2.37 -11.59
CA ALA A 96 -21.30 1.18 -12.37
C ALA A 96 -20.78 1.26 -13.82
N GLY A 97 -20.87 2.44 -14.44
CA GLY A 97 -20.32 2.72 -15.78
C GLY A 97 -18.79 2.65 -15.89
N GLN A 98 -18.10 2.35 -14.79
CA GLN A 98 -16.66 2.10 -14.76
C GLN A 98 -16.30 0.61 -14.83
N PHE A 99 -17.28 -0.29 -14.85
CA PHE A 99 -17.05 -1.74 -15.01
C PHE A 99 -16.16 -2.39 -13.93
N GLN A 100 -16.16 -1.85 -12.70
CA GLN A 100 -15.37 -2.37 -11.56
C GLN A 100 -16.21 -3.17 -10.55
N TRP A 101 -17.23 -3.88 -11.05
CA TRP A 101 -18.23 -4.61 -10.26
C TRP A 101 -19.11 -3.72 -9.36
N SER A 102 -20.05 -4.38 -8.68
CA SER A 102 -21.01 -3.70 -7.79
C SER A 102 -20.32 -3.05 -6.59
N ILE A 103 -20.97 -2.04 -6.00
CA ILE A 103 -20.49 -1.36 -4.78
C ILE A 103 -20.23 -2.37 -3.66
N ILE A 104 -21.12 -3.35 -3.49
CA ILE A 104 -21.02 -4.40 -2.47
C ILE A 104 -19.77 -5.26 -2.70
N TRP A 105 -19.52 -5.65 -3.96
CA TRP A 105 -18.34 -6.43 -4.31
C TRP A 105 -17.08 -5.61 -4.03
N TRP A 106 -17.00 -4.38 -4.55
CA TRP A 106 -15.83 -3.51 -4.40
C TRP A 106 -15.53 -3.24 -2.91
N THR A 107 -16.57 -2.95 -2.11
CA THR A 107 -16.43 -2.68 -0.68
C THR A 107 -15.87 -3.86 0.11
N ARG A 108 -16.32 -5.09 -0.20
CA ARG A 108 -15.78 -6.29 0.45
C ARG A 108 -14.28 -6.42 0.23
N HIS A 109 -13.81 -6.22 -1.00
CA HIS A 109 -12.39 -6.39 -1.34
C HIS A 109 -11.55 -5.27 -0.73
N HIS A 110 -12.01 -4.02 -0.86
CA HIS A 110 -11.28 -2.87 -0.35
C HIS A 110 -11.16 -2.89 1.18
N ARG A 111 -12.24 -3.22 1.90
CA ARG A 111 -12.16 -3.38 3.36
C ARG A 111 -11.23 -4.53 3.77
N ALA A 112 -11.24 -5.65 3.02
CA ALA A 112 -10.34 -6.76 3.28
C ALA A 112 -8.87 -6.35 3.07
N HIS A 113 -8.59 -5.60 2.00
CA HIS A 113 -7.28 -5.02 1.75
C HIS A 113 -6.79 -4.14 2.91
N HIS A 114 -7.62 -3.22 3.41
CA HIS A 114 -7.23 -2.40 4.57
C HIS A 114 -6.97 -3.22 5.84
N ARG A 115 -7.81 -4.22 6.10
CA ARG A 115 -7.73 -5.02 7.33
C ARG A 115 -6.54 -5.98 7.34
N TYR A 116 -6.23 -6.54 6.17
CA TYR A 116 -5.26 -7.63 6.00
C TYR A 116 -4.06 -7.21 5.15
N LEU A 117 -3.83 -5.91 5.01
CA LEU A 117 -2.82 -5.31 4.14
C LEU A 117 -1.48 -6.06 4.22
N ASP A 118 -0.90 -6.34 3.06
CA ASP A 118 0.39 -7.02 2.92
C ASP A 118 0.42 -8.47 3.48
N THR A 119 -0.72 -9.11 3.72
CA THR A 119 -0.81 -10.52 4.13
C THR A 119 -1.44 -11.38 3.04
N ASP A 120 -1.37 -12.70 3.15
CA ASP A 120 -2.03 -13.61 2.19
C ASP A 120 -3.56 -13.46 2.15
N ASN A 121 -4.15 -12.82 3.17
CA ASN A 121 -5.58 -12.54 3.23
C ASN A 121 -5.98 -11.23 2.53
N ASP A 122 -5.01 -10.43 2.06
CA ASP A 122 -5.24 -9.24 1.23
C ASP A 122 -5.55 -9.65 -0.22
N PRO A 123 -6.72 -9.23 -0.77
CA PRO A 123 -7.11 -9.61 -2.13
C PRO A 123 -6.10 -9.29 -3.22
N TYR A 124 -5.36 -8.20 -3.08
CA TYR A 124 -4.35 -7.77 -4.06
C TYR A 124 -3.00 -7.50 -3.39
N ASN A 125 -2.64 -8.40 -2.47
CA ASN A 125 -1.39 -8.39 -1.70
C ASN A 125 -0.17 -7.97 -2.55
N ALA A 126 0.34 -6.77 -2.27
CA ALA A 126 1.49 -6.20 -2.97
C ALA A 126 2.80 -6.99 -2.75
N ARG A 127 2.91 -7.77 -1.67
CA ARG A 127 4.07 -8.65 -1.41
C ARG A 127 4.14 -9.85 -2.36
N ARG A 128 3.11 -10.15 -3.15
CA ARG A 128 3.16 -11.15 -4.23
C ARG A 128 3.71 -10.57 -5.55
N GLY A 129 4.16 -9.32 -5.52
CA GLY A 129 4.77 -8.65 -6.66
C GLY A 129 3.79 -7.84 -7.50
N LEU A 130 4.35 -6.97 -8.34
CA LEU A 130 3.62 -5.98 -9.13
C LEU A 130 2.57 -6.61 -10.06
N PHE A 131 2.87 -7.77 -10.66
CA PHE A 131 1.91 -8.43 -11.55
C PHE A 131 0.66 -8.87 -10.78
N TYR A 132 0.83 -9.52 -9.62
CA TYR A 132 -0.30 -10.01 -8.83
C TYR A 132 -1.18 -8.85 -8.36
N SER A 133 -0.59 -7.82 -7.73
CA SER A 133 -1.36 -6.69 -7.19
C SER A 133 -1.96 -5.78 -8.25
N HIS A 134 -1.38 -5.72 -9.45
CA HIS A 134 -1.97 -4.98 -10.56
C HIS A 134 -3.16 -5.74 -11.15
N VAL A 135 -2.94 -6.93 -11.68
CA VAL A 135 -3.96 -7.65 -12.48
C VAL A 135 -4.08 -9.14 -12.13
N GLY A 136 -3.00 -9.75 -11.65
CA GLY A 136 -2.93 -11.19 -11.43
C GLY A 136 -3.97 -11.69 -10.42
N TRP A 137 -4.34 -10.90 -9.43
CA TRP A 137 -5.40 -11.24 -8.47
C TRP A 137 -6.79 -11.46 -9.10
N LEU A 138 -7.07 -10.80 -10.24
CA LEU A 138 -8.31 -11.03 -11.00
C LEU A 138 -8.24 -12.28 -11.86
N ILE A 139 -7.05 -12.60 -12.39
CA ILE A 139 -6.82 -13.77 -13.26
C ILE A 139 -6.76 -15.06 -12.42
N GLY A 140 -5.98 -15.05 -11.34
CA GLY A 140 -5.94 -16.11 -10.34
C GLY A 140 -6.92 -15.79 -9.21
N TYR A 141 -8.21 -15.95 -9.50
CA TYR A 141 -9.30 -15.54 -8.63
C TYR A 141 -9.60 -16.63 -7.60
N ASN A 142 -9.22 -16.39 -6.34
CA ASN A 142 -9.51 -17.30 -5.24
C ASN A 142 -10.13 -16.52 -4.07
N PRO A 143 -11.46 -16.36 -4.01
CA PRO A 143 -12.10 -15.58 -2.97
C PRO A 143 -12.05 -16.22 -1.58
N GLU A 144 -11.75 -17.52 -1.49
CA GLU A 144 -11.66 -18.26 -0.22
C GLU A 144 -10.42 -17.88 0.59
N MET A 145 -9.37 -17.39 -0.08
CA MET A 145 -8.15 -16.95 0.60
C MET A 145 -8.29 -15.56 1.25
N TRP A 146 -9.33 -14.80 0.89
CA TRP A 146 -9.46 -13.41 1.34
C TRP A 146 -10.08 -13.34 2.73
N GLY A 147 -9.52 -12.44 3.55
CA GLY A 147 -9.95 -12.29 4.92
C GLY A 147 -11.38 -11.75 5.05
N SER A 148 -12.03 -12.11 6.15
CA SER A 148 -13.42 -11.72 6.42
C SER A 148 -13.54 -10.27 6.87
N VAL A 149 -14.56 -9.59 6.37
CA VAL A 149 -14.88 -8.19 6.73
C VAL A 149 -16.37 -8.00 6.87
N ASP A 150 -16.74 -7.08 7.75
CA ASP A 150 -18.13 -6.65 7.87
C ASP A 150 -18.51 -5.74 6.69
N ILE A 151 -19.61 -6.11 6.04
CA ILE A 151 -20.25 -5.36 4.95
C ILE A 151 -21.76 -5.20 5.19
N SER A 152 -22.23 -5.47 6.41
CA SER A 152 -23.65 -5.44 6.80
C SER A 152 -24.30 -4.08 6.51
N ASP A 153 -23.56 -2.99 6.66
CA ASP A 153 -24.00 -1.64 6.35
C ASP A 153 -24.25 -1.41 4.85
N VAL A 154 -23.41 -1.98 3.98
CA VAL A 154 -23.52 -1.79 2.52
C VAL A 154 -24.49 -2.78 1.88
N VAL A 155 -24.63 -3.99 2.41
CA VAL A 155 -25.66 -4.94 1.92
C VAL A 155 -27.07 -4.53 2.30
N ASN A 156 -27.24 -3.70 3.33
CA ASN A 156 -28.52 -3.12 3.73
C ASN A 156 -28.74 -1.69 3.17
N ASP A 157 -27.77 -1.15 2.42
CA ASP A 157 -27.88 0.13 1.75
C ASP A 157 -28.76 0.01 0.50
N GLN A 158 -29.93 0.65 0.51
CA GLN A 158 -30.90 0.59 -0.59
C GLN A 158 -30.31 1.00 -1.96
N VAL A 159 -29.39 1.97 -2.00
CA VAL A 159 -28.75 2.42 -3.24
C VAL A 159 -27.73 1.40 -3.72
N ALA A 160 -26.95 0.80 -2.82
CA ALA A 160 -25.99 -0.24 -3.18
C ALA A 160 -26.68 -1.52 -3.66
N VAL A 161 -27.81 -1.91 -3.03
CA VAL A 161 -28.64 -3.04 -3.46
C VAL A 161 -29.28 -2.76 -4.81
N TRP A 162 -29.86 -1.57 -5.01
CA TRP A 162 -30.38 -1.13 -6.30
C TRP A 162 -29.30 -1.20 -7.39
N GLN A 163 -28.13 -0.65 -7.11
CA GLN A 163 -27.01 -0.64 -8.05
C GLN A 163 -26.58 -2.06 -8.42
N ARG A 164 -26.52 -2.98 -7.46
CA ARG A 164 -26.20 -4.40 -7.71
C ARG A 164 -27.26 -5.08 -8.56
N GLN A 165 -28.54 -4.83 -8.30
CA GLN A 165 -29.66 -5.41 -9.06
C GLN A 165 -29.65 -4.99 -10.53
N TYR A 166 -29.37 -3.70 -10.79
CA TYR A 166 -29.36 -3.14 -12.15
C TYR A 166 -27.95 -3.02 -12.75
N TYR A 167 -26.94 -3.63 -12.13
CA TYR A 167 -25.53 -3.40 -12.47
C TYR A 167 -25.21 -3.55 -13.95
N PRO A 168 -25.60 -4.64 -14.66
CA PRO A 168 -25.25 -4.79 -16.08
C PRO A 168 -25.87 -3.70 -16.95
N ILE A 169 -27.11 -3.30 -16.64
CA ILE A 169 -27.83 -2.26 -17.38
C ILE A 169 -27.16 -0.90 -17.14
N LEU A 170 -26.88 -0.56 -15.87
CA LEU A 170 -26.19 0.69 -15.52
C LEU A 170 -24.80 0.74 -16.15
N ALA A 171 -24.04 -0.35 -16.11
CA ALA A 171 -22.70 -0.40 -16.68
C ALA A 171 -22.70 -0.10 -18.20
N VAL A 172 -23.60 -0.72 -18.96
CA VAL A 172 -23.70 -0.49 -20.42
C VAL A 172 -24.30 0.89 -20.73
N VAL A 173 -25.44 1.23 -20.13
CA VAL A 173 -26.17 2.46 -20.46
C VAL A 173 -25.37 3.69 -20.02
N ILE A 174 -24.90 3.71 -18.77
CA ILE A 174 -24.15 4.85 -18.25
C ILE A 174 -22.73 4.81 -18.80
N GLY A 175 -22.03 3.68 -18.72
CA GLY A 175 -20.62 3.61 -19.07
C GLY A 175 -20.29 3.72 -20.56
N LEU A 176 -21.21 3.31 -21.45
CA LEU A 176 -20.98 3.27 -22.91
C LEU A 176 -21.99 4.12 -23.69
N LEU A 177 -23.30 3.90 -23.51
CA LEU A 177 -24.30 4.54 -24.37
C LEU A 177 -24.49 6.02 -24.06
N LEU A 178 -24.42 6.43 -22.79
CA LEU A 178 -24.52 7.83 -22.39
C LEU A 178 -23.40 8.70 -22.99
N PRO A 179 -22.09 8.37 -22.85
CA PRO A 179 -21.06 9.17 -23.49
C PRO A 179 -21.15 9.18 -25.02
N SER A 180 -21.61 8.08 -25.65
CA SER A 180 -21.92 8.04 -27.10
C SER A 180 -23.05 8.98 -27.49
N ALA A 181 -24.15 8.96 -26.73
CA ALA A 181 -25.31 9.81 -26.98
C ALA A 181 -24.94 11.30 -26.84
N VAL A 182 -24.14 11.66 -25.83
CA VAL A 182 -23.66 13.05 -25.68
C VAL A 182 -22.80 13.47 -26.87
N ALA A 183 -21.87 12.62 -27.32
CA ALA A 183 -21.06 12.93 -28.50
C ALA A 183 -21.88 13.02 -29.80
N GLN A 184 -22.88 12.15 -29.95
CA GLN A 184 -23.80 12.17 -31.08
C GLN A 184 -24.64 13.45 -31.12
N ILE A 185 -25.23 13.85 -30.00
CA ILE A 185 -26.06 15.06 -29.91
C ILE A 185 -25.20 16.32 -30.04
N GLY A 186 -24.01 16.34 -29.42
CA GLY A 186 -23.16 17.52 -29.36
C GLY A 186 -22.42 17.83 -30.67
N TRP A 187 -21.95 16.80 -31.39
CA TRP A 187 -21.16 16.98 -32.61
C TRP A 187 -21.24 15.81 -33.60
N ASN A 188 -22.32 15.04 -33.57
CA ASN A 188 -22.62 13.97 -34.53
C ASN A 188 -21.55 12.86 -34.60
N ASP A 189 -21.01 12.44 -33.44
CA ASP A 189 -19.97 11.41 -33.35
C ASP A 189 -20.30 10.29 -32.35
N TRP A 190 -21.36 9.52 -32.63
CA TRP A 190 -21.75 8.35 -31.83
C TRP A 190 -20.60 7.33 -31.69
N GLN A 191 -19.96 6.98 -32.81
CA GLN A 191 -18.91 5.96 -32.86
C GLN A 191 -17.69 6.38 -32.06
N GLY A 192 -17.24 7.63 -32.21
CA GLY A 192 -16.15 8.16 -31.41
C GLY A 192 -16.49 8.20 -29.92
N GLY A 193 -17.70 8.63 -29.56
CA GLY A 193 -18.16 8.59 -28.18
C GLY A 193 -18.18 7.16 -27.60
N PHE A 194 -18.55 6.16 -28.38
CA PHE A 194 -18.55 4.75 -27.95
C PHE A 194 -17.14 4.19 -27.77
N VAL A 195 -16.27 4.36 -28.77
CA VAL A 195 -14.92 3.80 -28.77
C VAL A 195 -14.02 4.51 -27.77
N TYR A 196 -14.00 5.84 -27.77
CA TYR A 196 -13.05 6.61 -26.96
C TYR A 196 -13.61 6.96 -25.58
N ALA A 197 -14.77 7.61 -25.51
CA ALA A 197 -15.34 8.07 -24.24
C ALA A 197 -16.06 6.94 -23.47
N GLY A 198 -16.45 5.85 -24.14
CA GLY A 198 -16.99 4.64 -23.54
C GLY A 198 -15.90 3.61 -23.23
N LEU A 199 -15.56 2.79 -24.23
CA LEU A 199 -14.72 1.59 -24.08
C LEU A 199 -13.28 1.90 -23.66
N THR A 200 -12.58 2.76 -24.42
CA THR A 200 -11.16 3.08 -24.18
C THR A 200 -10.99 3.73 -22.82
N ARG A 201 -11.81 4.73 -22.50
CA ARG A 201 -11.83 5.38 -21.19
C ARG A 201 -12.10 4.38 -20.05
N ALA A 202 -13.09 3.49 -20.19
CA ALA A 202 -13.39 2.47 -19.16
C ALA A 202 -12.16 1.61 -18.86
N TYR A 203 -11.54 1.09 -19.91
CA TYR A 203 -10.38 0.22 -19.81
C TYR A 203 -9.17 0.95 -19.21
N LEU A 204 -8.83 2.13 -19.74
CA LEU A 204 -7.71 2.93 -19.24
C LEU A 204 -7.88 3.27 -17.75
N TYR A 205 -9.08 3.68 -17.33
CA TYR A 205 -9.31 3.95 -15.91
C TYR A 205 -9.27 2.69 -15.03
N GLY A 206 -9.70 1.53 -15.57
CA GLY A 206 -9.51 0.25 -14.89
C GLY A 206 -8.04 -0.02 -14.60
N GLN A 207 -7.16 0.19 -15.59
CA GLN A 207 -5.71 0.06 -15.43
C GLN A 207 -5.12 1.06 -14.44
N THR A 208 -5.55 2.33 -14.46
CA THR A 208 -5.05 3.32 -13.51
C THR A 208 -5.56 3.09 -12.09
N THR A 209 -6.76 2.52 -11.91
CA THR A 209 -7.22 2.04 -10.59
C THR A 209 -6.32 0.93 -10.07
N MET A 210 -5.97 -0.03 -10.93
CA MET A 210 -5.04 -1.11 -10.59
C MET A 210 -3.61 -0.62 -10.29
N LEU A 211 -3.21 0.59 -10.72
CA LEU A 211 -1.94 1.21 -10.30
C LEU A 211 -1.93 1.63 -8.82
N VAL A 212 -3.09 1.89 -8.21
CA VAL A 212 -3.18 2.16 -6.78
C VAL A 212 -2.74 0.93 -6.00
N ASN A 213 -3.28 -0.24 -6.36
CA ASN A 213 -2.95 -1.52 -5.72
C ASN A 213 -1.50 -1.98 -5.96
N SER A 214 -0.89 -1.57 -7.08
CA SER A 214 0.47 -1.99 -7.44
C SER A 214 1.52 -0.91 -7.24
N LEU A 215 1.54 0.12 -8.08
CA LEU A 215 2.58 1.14 -8.08
C LEU A 215 2.59 1.95 -6.78
N ALA A 216 1.42 2.28 -6.22
CA ALA A 216 1.32 2.98 -4.93
C ALA A 216 1.64 2.08 -3.72
N HIS A 217 1.96 0.80 -3.92
CA HIS A 217 2.56 -0.07 -2.91
C HIS A 217 4.04 -0.39 -3.15
N TRP A 218 4.61 0.11 -4.26
CA TRP A 218 5.98 -0.20 -4.66
C TRP A 218 6.89 1.01 -4.72
N ARG A 219 6.40 2.16 -5.21
CA ARG A 219 7.20 3.37 -5.43
C ARG A 219 6.45 4.64 -5.02
N GLY A 220 7.08 5.43 -4.15
CA GLY A 220 6.55 6.69 -3.65
C GLY A 220 7.09 7.03 -2.27
N GLY A 221 6.57 8.09 -1.66
CA GLY A 221 6.93 8.54 -0.32
C GLY A 221 6.17 7.82 0.78
N GLN A 222 6.75 7.71 1.98
CA GLN A 222 6.11 7.15 3.16
C GLN A 222 6.15 8.15 4.31
N SER A 223 5.51 9.29 4.12
CA SER A 223 5.60 10.43 5.05
C SER A 223 4.75 10.27 6.31
N PHE A 224 3.78 9.35 6.33
CA PHE A 224 2.80 9.19 7.42
C PHE A 224 2.90 7.83 8.13
N SER A 225 3.39 6.79 7.44
CA SER A 225 3.65 5.48 8.05
C SER A 225 4.67 4.68 7.25
N THR A 226 5.56 3.96 7.92
CA THR A 226 6.54 3.02 7.34
C THR A 226 6.19 1.55 7.62
N THR A 227 5.09 1.29 8.34
CA THR A 227 4.74 -0.06 8.83
C THR A 227 4.14 -0.98 7.78
N ASN A 228 3.74 -0.43 6.63
CA ASN A 228 3.15 -1.16 5.51
C ASN A 228 3.73 -0.67 4.17
N SER A 229 3.34 -1.31 3.08
CA SER A 229 3.87 -1.03 1.74
C SER A 229 3.29 0.22 1.05
N ALA A 230 2.22 0.81 1.60
CA ALA A 230 1.52 1.93 0.96
C ALA A 230 2.41 3.18 0.86
N ARG A 231 2.36 3.85 -0.29
CA ARG A 231 3.26 4.93 -0.69
C ARG A 231 2.51 6.05 -1.42
N ASP A 232 2.85 7.29 -1.09
CA ASP A 232 2.37 8.46 -1.80
C ASP A 232 3.08 8.63 -3.15
N ASN A 233 2.31 8.66 -4.22
CA ASN A 233 2.79 8.77 -5.58
C ASN A 233 1.96 9.80 -6.36
N LEU A 234 2.55 10.96 -6.66
CA LEU A 234 1.87 12.06 -7.35
C LEU A 234 1.41 11.67 -8.76
N PHE A 235 2.19 10.85 -9.48
CA PHE A 235 1.79 10.38 -10.81
C PHE A 235 0.52 9.54 -10.74
N VAL A 236 0.45 8.61 -9.78
CA VAL A 236 -0.79 7.85 -9.52
C VAL A 236 -1.92 8.81 -9.13
N ALA A 237 -1.68 9.78 -8.24
CA ALA A 237 -2.70 10.71 -7.77
C ALA A 237 -3.31 11.55 -8.91
N LEU A 238 -2.50 11.98 -9.88
CA LEU A 238 -2.98 12.71 -11.06
C LEU A 238 -3.90 11.84 -11.93
N LEU A 239 -3.55 10.57 -12.12
CA LEU A 239 -4.34 9.64 -12.92
C LEU A 239 -5.61 9.16 -12.20
N THR A 240 -5.61 9.10 -10.87
CA THR A 240 -6.69 8.49 -10.08
C THR A 240 -7.51 9.50 -9.30
N SER A 241 -7.40 10.80 -9.60
CA SER A 241 -8.15 11.85 -8.89
C SER A 241 -7.87 11.90 -7.38
N GLY A 242 -6.62 11.66 -6.99
CA GLY A 242 -6.13 11.81 -5.61
C GLY A 242 -5.80 10.50 -4.88
N GLU A 243 -6.12 9.33 -5.43
CA GLU A 243 -5.91 8.04 -4.75
C GLU A 243 -4.45 7.62 -4.64
N GLY A 244 -3.56 8.31 -5.35
CA GLY A 244 -2.12 8.11 -5.22
C GLY A 244 -1.51 8.66 -3.92
N TYR A 245 -2.23 9.45 -3.12
CA TYR A 245 -1.80 9.79 -1.75
C TYR A 245 -2.08 8.62 -0.79
N HIS A 246 -1.52 7.47 -1.14
CA HIS A 246 -1.90 6.18 -0.61
C HIS A 246 -1.32 5.91 0.78
N ASN A 247 -0.15 6.48 1.10
CA ASN A 247 0.44 6.36 2.44
C ASN A 247 -0.39 7.13 3.47
N PHE A 248 -0.83 8.34 3.13
CA PHE A 248 -1.76 9.10 3.97
C PHE A 248 -3.06 8.32 4.17
N HIS A 249 -3.65 7.85 3.07
CA HIS A 249 -4.92 7.14 3.08
C HIS A 249 -4.88 5.89 3.96
N HIS A 250 -3.85 5.04 3.85
CA HIS A 250 -3.71 3.85 4.69
C HIS A 250 -3.44 4.17 6.17
N ARG A 251 -2.84 5.32 6.47
CA ARG A 251 -2.65 5.78 7.85
C ARG A 251 -3.93 6.35 8.45
N PHE A 252 -4.72 7.07 7.66
CA PHE A 252 -5.92 7.79 8.08
C PHE A 252 -7.14 7.45 7.20
N PRO A 253 -7.58 6.18 7.16
CA PRO A 253 -8.56 5.71 6.18
C PRO A 253 -9.95 6.32 6.32
N SER A 254 -10.27 6.92 7.48
CA SER A 254 -11.55 7.59 7.70
C SER A 254 -11.59 9.05 7.23
N ASP A 255 -10.44 9.67 6.91
CA ASP A 255 -10.42 11.05 6.40
C ASP A 255 -11.04 11.08 5.00
N TYR A 256 -11.93 12.04 4.74
CA TYR A 256 -12.56 12.18 3.43
C TYR A 256 -11.58 12.67 2.34
N ARG A 257 -10.38 13.11 2.75
CA ARG A 257 -9.29 13.56 1.87
C ARG A 257 -8.26 12.45 1.76
N ASN A 258 -7.75 12.22 0.56
CA ASN A 258 -6.49 11.52 0.39
C ASN A 258 -5.35 12.54 0.29
N GLY A 259 -5.56 13.61 -0.47
CA GLY A 259 -4.64 14.74 -0.51
C GLY A 259 -4.87 15.68 0.67
N VAL A 260 -4.05 15.57 1.72
CA VAL A 260 -4.23 16.28 3.00
C VAL A 260 -4.25 17.81 2.87
N HIS A 261 -3.38 18.38 2.05
CA HIS A 261 -3.31 19.83 1.86
C HIS A 261 -4.39 20.31 0.89
N TRP A 262 -4.85 21.55 1.03
CA TRP A 262 -5.90 22.10 0.18
C TRP A 262 -5.50 22.09 -1.32
N TYR A 263 -4.21 22.31 -1.61
CA TYR A 263 -3.62 22.33 -2.95
C TYR A 263 -3.21 20.94 -3.48
N SER A 264 -3.22 19.89 -2.65
CA SER A 264 -2.97 18.53 -3.13
C SER A 264 -4.06 18.15 -4.13
N PHE A 265 -3.66 17.70 -5.32
CA PHE A 265 -4.57 17.35 -6.41
C PHE A 265 -5.46 16.17 -6.02
N ASP A 266 -6.68 16.49 -5.59
CA ASP A 266 -7.68 15.53 -5.15
C ASP A 266 -9.05 16.08 -5.55
N PRO A 267 -9.46 15.93 -6.83
CA PRO A 267 -10.77 16.37 -7.31
C PRO A 267 -11.94 15.83 -6.49
N SER A 268 -11.81 14.63 -5.94
CA SER A 268 -12.84 13.99 -5.12
C SER A 268 -13.03 14.70 -3.78
N LYS A 269 -11.94 15.14 -3.14
CA LYS A 269 -11.99 16.03 -1.97
C LYS A 269 -12.74 17.32 -2.30
N TRP A 270 -12.43 17.95 -3.43
CA TRP A 270 -13.08 19.20 -3.82
C TRP A 270 -14.55 19.01 -4.16
N LEU A 271 -14.93 17.92 -4.82
CA LEU A 271 -16.33 17.56 -5.05
C LEU A 271 -17.06 17.37 -3.72
N ILE A 272 -16.56 16.51 -2.83
CA ILE A 272 -17.22 16.20 -1.55
C ILE A 272 -17.38 17.48 -0.71
N TRP A 273 -16.34 18.32 -0.64
CA TRP A 273 -16.40 19.61 0.04
C TRP A 273 -17.45 20.54 -0.58
N SER A 274 -17.51 20.63 -1.90
CA SER A 274 -18.50 21.47 -2.60
C SER A 274 -19.92 20.98 -2.36
N CYS A 275 -20.14 19.67 -2.45
CA CYS A 275 -21.42 19.05 -2.10
C CYS A 275 -21.81 19.34 -0.65
N ALA A 276 -20.86 19.39 0.28
CA ALA A 276 -21.14 19.74 1.67
C ALA A 276 -21.60 21.21 1.81
N ARG A 277 -20.99 22.12 1.07
CA ARG A 277 -21.43 23.54 1.03
C ARG A 277 -22.81 23.72 0.42
N LEU A 278 -23.20 22.83 -0.49
CA LEU A 278 -24.52 22.82 -1.11
C LEU A 278 -25.58 22.02 -0.32
N GLY A 279 -25.22 21.46 0.85
CA GLY A 279 -26.13 20.63 1.65
C GLY A 279 -26.39 19.22 1.07
N LEU A 280 -25.66 18.82 0.03
CA LEU A 280 -25.75 17.50 -0.60
C LEU A 280 -24.89 16.44 0.09
N ALA A 281 -23.92 16.87 0.91
CA ALA A 281 -23.08 16.02 1.75
C ALA A 281 -23.00 16.57 3.19
N SER A 282 -22.73 15.71 4.16
CA SER A 282 -22.60 16.10 5.57
C SER A 282 -21.69 15.15 6.33
N GLY A 283 -21.26 15.53 7.55
CA GLY A 283 -20.46 14.67 8.42
C GLY A 283 -19.11 14.29 7.81
N LEU A 284 -18.43 15.23 7.14
CA LEU A 284 -17.11 15.01 6.55
C LEU A 284 -16.09 14.77 7.67
N THR A 285 -15.56 13.56 7.75
CA THR A 285 -14.54 13.16 8.72
C THR A 285 -13.19 13.69 8.30
N ARG A 286 -12.50 14.40 9.19
CA ARG A 286 -11.11 14.85 9.02
C ARG A 286 -10.28 14.37 10.20
N SER A 287 -9.12 13.80 9.90
CA SER A 287 -8.12 13.50 10.92
C SER A 287 -7.61 14.80 11.54
N PRO A 288 -7.44 14.88 12.88
CA PRO A 288 -6.92 16.06 13.55
C PRO A 288 -5.52 16.42 13.05
N ASP A 289 -5.26 17.70 12.78
CA ASP A 289 -3.96 18.14 12.24
C ASP A 289 -2.80 17.75 13.16
N ARG A 290 -3.01 17.75 14.49
CA ARG A 290 -2.02 17.28 15.47
C ARG A 290 -1.64 15.80 15.31
N GLU A 291 -2.59 14.94 14.96
CA GLU A 291 -2.30 13.52 14.73
C GLU A 291 -1.53 13.30 13.44
N ILE A 292 -1.85 14.09 12.41
CA ILE A 292 -1.14 14.09 11.12
C ILE A 292 0.31 14.55 11.32
N GLU A 293 0.51 15.68 12.01
CA GLU A 293 1.84 16.20 12.35
C GLU A 293 2.65 15.20 13.17
N ARG A 294 2.03 14.58 14.17
CA ARG A 294 2.67 13.54 14.98
C ARG A 294 3.13 12.36 14.12
N ALA A 295 2.29 11.88 13.20
CA ALA A 295 2.65 10.77 12.31
C ALA A 295 3.85 11.12 11.43
N ILE A 296 3.92 12.34 10.91
CA ILE A 296 5.06 12.83 10.13
C ILE A 296 6.33 12.86 10.99
N LEU A 297 6.26 13.42 12.20
CA LEU A 297 7.40 13.50 13.12
C LEU A 297 7.91 12.11 13.51
N ASP A 298 7.01 11.15 13.76
CA ASP A 298 7.37 9.78 14.12
C ASP A 298 8.15 9.10 12.98
N VAL A 299 7.71 9.26 11.73
CA VAL A 299 8.44 8.77 10.54
C VAL A 299 9.80 9.46 10.39
N GLN A 300 9.86 10.79 10.55
CA GLN A 300 11.11 11.54 10.43
C GLN A 300 12.14 11.12 11.48
N ARG A 301 11.69 10.85 12.71
CA ARG A 301 12.54 10.32 13.79
C ARG A 301 13.08 8.94 13.45
N GLN A 302 12.22 8.04 12.95
CA GLN A 302 12.64 6.70 12.50
C GLN A 302 13.68 6.80 11.39
N GLN A 303 13.40 7.57 10.33
CA GLN A 303 14.33 7.75 9.21
C GLN A 303 15.65 8.38 9.64
N SER A 304 15.63 9.30 10.60
CA SER A 304 16.83 9.94 11.15
C SER A 304 17.62 8.96 12.03
N ALA A 305 16.95 8.13 12.83
CA ALA A 305 17.59 7.05 13.59
C ALA A 305 18.24 6.02 12.65
N ASP A 306 17.52 5.61 11.61
CA ASP A 306 18.02 4.68 10.59
C ASP A 306 19.17 5.27 9.77
N SER A 307 19.09 6.57 9.45
CA SER A 307 20.16 7.28 8.73
C SER A 307 21.39 7.46 9.60
N ASN A 308 21.23 7.73 10.90
CA ASN A 308 22.34 7.79 11.85
C ASN A 308 22.96 6.41 12.06
N ALA A 309 22.16 5.36 12.22
CA ALA A 309 22.63 3.98 12.26
C ALA A 309 23.35 3.61 10.95
N GLY A 310 22.80 4.00 9.80
CA GLY A 310 23.39 3.80 8.48
C GLY A 310 24.66 4.63 8.24
N ALA A 311 24.78 5.83 8.82
CA ALA A 311 25.97 6.66 8.77
C ALA A 311 27.08 6.11 9.69
N LEU A 312 26.72 5.55 10.84
CA LEU A 312 27.62 4.72 11.66
C LEU A 312 28.12 3.50 10.86
N LYS A 313 27.25 2.86 10.05
CA LYS A 313 27.63 1.75 9.15
C LYS A 313 28.39 2.19 7.88
N ARG A 314 28.30 3.46 7.43
CA ARG A 314 28.89 4.00 6.19
C ARG A 314 30.12 4.88 6.40
N ARG A 315 30.57 5.10 7.64
CA ARG A 315 31.98 5.43 7.84
C ARG A 315 32.77 4.33 7.13
N PRO A 316 33.75 4.66 6.26
CA PRO A 316 34.66 3.63 5.81
C PRO A 316 35.17 2.96 7.08
N SER A 317 35.37 1.65 7.05
CA SER A 317 36.50 1.14 7.79
C SER A 317 37.72 1.88 7.19
N SER A 318 37.97 3.11 7.67
CA SER A 318 39.32 3.63 7.73
C SER A 318 40.05 2.47 8.32
N SER A 319 40.91 1.84 7.52
CA SER A 319 41.80 0.76 7.91
C SER A 319 41.94 0.80 9.42
N VAL A 320 41.15 0.00 10.11
CA VAL A 320 41.47 -0.31 11.49
C VAL A 320 42.65 -1.21 11.19
N GLY A 321 43.82 -0.57 11.15
CA GLY A 321 45.05 -1.27 11.39
C GLY A 321 44.71 -2.19 12.53
N HIS A 322 45.00 -3.47 12.34
CA HIS A 322 44.94 -4.44 13.42
C HIS A 322 45.79 -3.87 14.54
N HIS A 323 45.18 -3.06 15.41
CA HIS A 323 45.60 -2.93 16.76
C HIS A 323 45.10 -4.25 17.33
N PRO A 324 45.99 -5.20 17.64
CA PRO A 324 45.56 -6.36 18.40
C PRO A 324 44.81 -5.80 19.60
N PHE A 325 43.57 -6.25 19.80
CA PHE A 325 42.89 -6.00 21.06
C PHE A 325 43.90 -6.34 22.18
N PRO A 326 44.01 -5.51 23.22
CA PRO A 326 44.89 -5.86 24.33
C PRO A 326 44.49 -7.24 24.84
N THR A 327 45.47 -8.11 25.02
CA THR A 327 45.23 -9.44 25.54
C THR A 327 44.85 -9.33 27.01
N MET A 328 43.73 -9.97 27.40
CA MET A 328 43.31 -10.06 28.80
C MET A 328 43.51 -11.49 29.31
N ASP A 329 44.28 -11.62 30.39
CA ASP A 329 44.40 -12.88 31.13
C ASP A 329 43.10 -13.18 31.89
N LEU A 330 42.77 -14.45 32.07
CA LEU A 330 41.57 -14.90 32.77
C LEU A 330 41.54 -14.38 34.21
N THR A 331 42.71 -14.28 34.86
CA THR A 331 42.82 -13.71 36.22
C THR A 331 42.42 -12.23 36.26
N GLU A 332 42.76 -11.47 35.21
CA GLU A 332 42.41 -10.05 35.07
C GLU A 332 40.93 -9.89 34.68
N TYR A 333 40.42 -10.77 33.82
CA TYR A 333 38.99 -10.84 33.47
C TYR A 333 38.11 -11.05 34.72
N GLU A 334 38.43 -12.05 35.54
CA GLU A 334 37.73 -12.31 36.80
C GLU A 334 37.86 -11.17 37.81
N ARG A 335 39.01 -10.48 37.84
CA ARG A 335 39.22 -9.33 38.73
C ARG A 335 38.33 -8.17 38.33
N GLN A 336 38.17 -7.90 37.03
CA GLN A 336 37.35 -6.79 36.54
C GLN A 336 35.85 -7.04 36.66
N THR A 337 35.38 -8.28 36.61
CA THR A 337 33.95 -8.56 36.88
C THR A 337 33.58 -8.30 38.34
N ARG A 338 34.54 -8.41 39.27
CA ARG A 338 34.36 -8.07 40.69
C ARG A 338 34.33 -6.56 40.97
N THR A 339 34.66 -5.69 40.02
CA THR A 339 34.60 -4.23 40.19
C THR A 339 33.26 -3.61 39.79
N GLY A 340 32.27 -4.44 39.43
CA GLY A 340 30.94 -4.00 38.99
C GLY A 340 30.79 -3.86 37.47
N ARG A 341 31.83 -4.17 36.68
CA ARG A 341 31.72 -4.30 35.22
C ARG A 341 31.05 -5.62 34.85
N CYS A 342 30.12 -5.57 33.92
CA CYS A 342 29.46 -6.76 33.37
C CYS A 342 30.24 -7.23 32.14
N LEU A 343 31.20 -8.13 32.32
CA LEU A 343 32.01 -8.68 31.23
C LEU A 343 31.58 -10.12 30.90
N ILE A 344 31.55 -10.47 29.62
CA ILE A 344 31.27 -11.82 29.12
C ILE A 344 32.26 -12.19 28.01
N ILE A 345 32.50 -13.48 27.78
CA ILE A 345 33.31 -13.94 26.64
C ILE A 345 32.38 -14.44 25.52
N ILE A 346 32.60 -13.98 24.29
CA ILE A 346 31.93 -14.49 23.08
C ILE A 346 32.98 -14.68 21.98
N ALA A 347 33.06 -15.90 21.45
CA ALA A 347 33.98 -16.32 20.40
C ALA A 347 35.45 -15.96 20.67
N GLY A 348 35.91 -16.11 21.93
CA GLY A 348 37.28 -15.81 22.34
C GLY A 348 37.60 -14.33 22.60
N TYR A 349 36.59 -13.45 22.56
CA TYR A 349 36.72 -12.02 22.87
C TYR A 349 35.96 -11.64 24.14
N VAL A 350 36.58 -10.83 24.99
CA VAL A 350 35.95 -10.22 26.15
C VAL A 350 35.10 -9.05 25.67
N CYS A 351 33.80 -9.09 25.97
CA CYS A 351 32.83 -8.06 25.66
C CYS A 351 32.37 -7.36 26.94
N ASP A 352 32.40 -6.03 26.96
CA ASP A 352 31.82 -5.24 28.05
C ASP A 352 30.36 -4.90 27.74
N VAL A 353 29.45 -5.52 28.48
CA VAL A 353 28.01 -5.34 28.33
C VAL A 353 27.41 -4.46 29.44
N THR A 354 28.23 -3.77 30.25
CA THR A 354 27.76 -2.98 31.42
C THR A 354 26.65 -2.00 31.07
N ASP A 355 26.82 -1.21 30.00
CA ASP A 355 25.81 -0.24 29.57
C ASP A 355 24.65 -0.85 28.77
N PHE A 356 24.86 -2.06 28.24
CA PHE A 356 23.91 -2.75 27.37
C PHE A 356 22.98 -3.68 28.15
N ILE A 357 23.37 -4.14 29.34
CA ILE A 357 22.70 -5.20 30.08
C ILE A 357 21.21 -4.91 30.33
N HIS A 358 20.87 -3.66 30.63
CA HIS A 358 19.49 -3.21 30.87
C HIS A 358 18.66 -2.98 29.59
N ARG A 359 19.29 -3.03 28.42
CA ARG A 359 18.67 -2.79 27.10
C ARG A 359 18.61 -4.06 26.25
N HIS A 360 19.12 -5.18 26.77
CA HIS A 360 19.12 -6.45 26.07
C HIS A 360 17.69 -6.92 25.74
N PRO A 361 17.33 -7.12 24.46
CA PRO A 361 15.96 -7.48 24.06
C PRO A 361 15.46 -8.81 24.64
N GLY A 362 16.37 -9.75 24.92
CA GLY A 362 16.04 -11.02 25.59
C GLY A 362 15.79 -10.87 27.09
N GLY A 363 15.99 -9.69 27.67
CA GLY A 363 15.93 -9.44 29.11
C GLY A 363 17.30 -9.50 29.78
N GLN A 364 17.42 -8.78 30.90
CA GLN A 364 18.68 -8.58 31.64
C GLN A 364 19.22 -9.89 32.26
N TRP A 365 18.32 -10.79 32.67
CA TRP A 365 18.64 -12.03 33.39
C TRP A 365 19.68 -12.90 32.66
N PHE A 366 19.51 -13.10 31.35
CA PHE A 366 20.40 -13.95 30.55
C PHE A 366 21.84 -13.44 30.52
N LEU A 367 22.03 -12.12 30.49
CA LEU A 367 23.35 -11.54 30.56
C LEU A 367 23.91 -11.60 31.98
N GLN A 368 23.08 -11.45 33.02
CA GLN A 368 23.50 -11.56 34.41
C GLN A 368 24.06 -12.94 34.75
N GLU A 369 23.43 -14.01 34.26
CA GLU A 369 23.96 -15.38 34.43
C GLU A 369 25.27 -15.61 33.68
N ALA A 370 25.51 -14.87 32.59
CA ALA A 370 26.70 -14.98 31.77
C ALA A 370 27.90 -14.15 32.25
N ILE A 371 27.69 -13.20 33.18
CA ILE A 371 28.77 -12.33 33.69
C ILE A 371 29.90 -13.18 34.28
N GLY A 372 31.13 -12.94 33.82
CA GLY A 372 32.30 -13.68 34.26
C GLY A 372 32.45 -15.08 33.65
N GLY A 373 31.62 -15.44 32.67
CA GLY A 373 31.69 -16.71 31.95
C GLY A 373 31.89 -16.57 30.45
N ASP A 374 31.98 -17.73 29.78
CA ASP A 374 31.96 -17.84 28.32
C ASP A 374 30.53 -18.13 27.84
N ALA A 375 29.96 -17.18 27.12
CA ALA A 375 28.60 -17.21 26.60
C ALA A 375 28.54 -17.60 25.11
N SER A 376 29.65 -18.01 24.49
CA SER A 376 29.73 -18.30 23.06
C SER A 376 28.68 -19.31 22.60
N VAL A 377 28.56 -20.44 23.32
CA VAL A 377 27.62 -21.51 22.98
C VAL A 377 26.16 -21.03 23.13
N ALA A 378 25.87 -20.30 24.21
CA ALA A 378 24.54 -19.75 24.43
C ALA A 378 24.18 -18.72 23.34
N PHE A 379 25.13 -17.86 22.98
CA PHE A 379 24.96 -16.84 21.94
C PHE A 379 24.69 -17.46 20.56
N ASP A 380 25.45 -18.50 20.19
CA ASP A 380 25.27 -19.19 18.89
C ASP A 380 23.95 -19.98 18.85
N SER A 381 23.54 -20.61 19.95
CA SER A 381 22.33 -21.44 20.03
C SER A 381 21.03 -20.66 19.77
N VAL A 382 21.03 -19.36 20.05
CA VAL A 382 19.86 -18.48 19.89
C VAL A 382 19.67 -18.05 18.42
N GLY A 383 20.72 -18.12 17.59
CA GLY A 383 20.63 -17.69 16.19
C GLY A 383 20.46 -16.18 16.02
N HIS A 384 21.26 -15.39 16.74
CA HIS A 384 21.24 -13.93 16.70
C HIS A 384 21.40 -13.38 15.27
N SER A 385 20.63 -12.34 14.94
CA SER A 385 20.66 -11.68 13.61
C SER A 385 22.02 -11.05 13.33
N GLU A 386 22.32 -10.75 12.06
CA GLU A 386 23.58 -10.11 11.66
C GLU A 386 23.82 -8.79 12.42
N GLU A 387 22.76 -8.02 12.69
CA GLU A 387 22.85 -6.78 13.47
C GLU A 387 23.24 -7.03 14.93
N ALA A 388 22.72 -8.10 15.54
CA ALA A 388 23.09 -8.48 16.91
C ALA A 388 24.55 -8.95 16.98
N GLN A 389 25.04 -9.66 15.95
CA GLN A 389 26.45 -10.05 15.85
C GLN A 389 27.38 -8.83 15.68
N GLU A 390 26.99 -7.84 14.88
CA GLU A 390 27.73 -6.57 14.76
C GLU A 390 27.75 -5.79 16.08
N MET A 391 26.63 -5.78 16.82
CA MET A 391 26.54 -5.13 18.12
C MET A 391 27.50 -5.76 19.13
N VAL A 392 27.60 -7.09 19.18
CA VAL A 392 28.59 -7.77 20.03
C VAL A 392 30.02 -7.38 19.65
N ARG A 393 30.35 -7.30 18.36
CA ARG A 393 31.68 -6.85 17.92
C ARG A 393 32.01 -5.44 18.40
N SER A 394 31.02 -4.55 18.48
CA SER A 394 31.22 -3.19 19.00
C SER A 394 31.48 -3.11 20.51
N MET A 395 31.15 -4.18 21.24
CA MET A 395 31.35 -4.29 22.69
C MET A 395 32.65 -5.04 23.06
N GLN A 396 33.42 -5.53 22.08
CA GLN A 396 34.69 -6.22 22.31
C GLN A 396 35.75 -5.25 22.84
N ILE A 397 36.39 -5.62 23.94
CA ILE A 397 37.42 -4.79 24.60
C ILE A 397 38.80 -5.48 24.67
N ALA A 398 38.86 -6.81 24.59
CA ALA A 398 40.08 -7.60 24.69
C ALA A 398 39.90 -8.96 23.99
N SER A 399 41.00 -9.60 23.57
CA SER A 399 41.03 -11.03 23.25
C SER A 399 41.52 -11.84 24.46
N VAL A 400 40.98 -13.03 24.65
CA VAL A 400 41.40 -13.93 25.73
C VAL A 400 42.68 -14.65 25.30
N HIS A 401 43.73 -14.63 26.14
CA HIS A 401 44.86 -15.56 25.96
C HIS A 401 44.49 -16.90 26.59
N GLY A 402 44.72 -17.98 25.85
CA GLY A 402 44.65 -19.35 26.40
C GLY A 402 45.77 -19.62 27.39
#